data_AF-A0A934M3K8-F1
#
_entry.id   AF-A0A934M3K8-F1
#
_cell.length_a   1.000
_cell.length_b   1.000
_cell.length_c   1.000
_cell.angle_alpha   90.00
_cell.angle_beta   90.00
_cell.angle_gamma   90.00
#
_symmetry.space_group_name_H-M   'P 1'
#
loop_
_entity.id
_entity.type
_entity.pdbx_description
1 polymer ?
#
loop_
_entity_poly.entity_id
_entity_poly.type
_entity_poly.pdbx_seq_one_letter_code
_entity_poly.pdbx_strand_id
1 'polypeptide(L)' 'MNIELLKKEKRCYCRMCLDWSERKHHVAGSVGKALMNVFFNNQWIERTGNSRAIKLTAKGKEQLYQKWHIKF' A
#
# COMPACT_ATOMS: atom_id res chain seq x y z
N MET A 1 -9.60 -2.54 -9.10
CA MET A 1 -10.06 -2.20 -7.74
C MET A 1 -11.43 -1.57 -7.86
N ASN A 2 -12.48 -2.16 -7.28
CA ASN A 2 -13.84 -1.62 -7.34
C ASN A 2 -14.10 -0.74 -6.11
N ILE A 3 -14.21 0.57 -6.31
CA ILE A 3 -14.34 1.57 -5.23
C ILE A 3 -15.64 1.43 -4.46
N GLU A 4 -16.75 1.10 -5.13
CA GLU A 4 -18.06 0.98 -4.50
C GLU A 4 -18.14 -0.22 -3.55
N LEU A 5 -17.37 -1.28 -3.83
CA LEU A 5 -17.23 -2.41 -2.90
C LEU A 5 -16.41 -2.03 -1.66
N LEU A 6 -15.36 -1.23 -1.82
CA LEU A 6 -14.50 -0.82 -0.70
C LEU A 6 -15.24 0.04 0.33
N LYS A 7 -16.19 0.88 -0.12
CA LYS A 7 -17.04 1.70 0.77
C LYS A 7 -17.98 0.86 1.64
N LYS A 8 -18.31 -0.37 1.20
CA LYS A 8 -19.24 -1.28 1.88
C LYS A 8 -18.55 -2.28 2.81
N GLU A 9 -17.21 -2.28 2.89
CA GLU A 9 -16.49 -3.15 3.82
C GLU A 9 -16.76 -2.77 5.29
N LYS A 10 -16.67 -3.75 6.20
CA LYS A 10 -16.73 -3.50 7.66
C LYS A 10 -15.61 -2.58 8.17
N ARG A 11 -14.50 -2.50 7.43
CA ARG A 11 -13.39 -1.59 7.76
C ARG A 11 -13.79 -0.17 7.36
N CYS A 12 -13.31 0.83 8.11
CA CYS A 12 -13.38 2.22 7.67
C CYS A 12 -12.86 2.36 6.23
N TYR A 13 -13.51 3.18 5.41
CA TYR A 13 -13.20 3.28 3.98
C TYR A 13 -11.77 3.76 3.72
N CYS A 14 -11.44 4.96 4.18
CA CYS A 14 -10.12 5.56 4.09
C CYS A 14 -9.86 6.41 5.33
N ARG A 15 -8.72 6.22 5.99
CA ARG A 15 -8.31 7.07 7.12
C ARG A 15 -6.81 7.26 7.14
N MET A 16 -6.39 8.36 7.75
CA MET A 16 -5.01 8.59 8.15
C MET A 16 -4.71 7.72 9.38
N CYS A 17 -3.64 6.93 9.35
CA CYS A 17 -3.19 6.12 10.47
C CYS A 17 -1.72 6.43 10.75
N LEU A 18 -1.36 6.63 12.01
CA LEU A 18 0.03 6.84 12.40
C LEU A 18 0.74 5.48 12.48
N ASP A 19 1.80 5.30 11.70
CA ASP A 19 2.73 4.18 11.89
C ASP A 19 3.60 4.49 13.10
N TRP A 20 3.54 3.67 14.14
CA TRP A 20 4.29 3.88 15.38
C TRP A 20 5.80 3.67 15.22
N SER A 21 6.22 2.87 14.22
CA SER A 21 7.64 2.59 13.95
C SER A 21 8.26 3.74 13.17
N GLU A 22 7.59 4.17 12.10
CA GLU A 22 8.09 5.23 11.22
C GLU A 22 7.72 6.65 11.70
N ARG A 23 6.80 6.75 12.67
CA ARG A 23 6.19 8.01 13.15
C ARG A 23 5.65 8.87 12.02
N LYS A 24 5.10 8.22 10.99
CA LYS A 24 4.55 8.85 9.79
C LYS A 24 3.13 8.38 9.56
N HIS A 25 2.33 9.27 8.98
CA HIS A 25 0.98 8.93 8.60
C HIS A 25 0.97 8.11 7.30
N HIS A 26 0.17 7.04 7.28
CA HIS A 26 -0.09 6.21 6.13
C HIS A 26 -1.60 6.04 5.90
N VAL A 27 -1.95 5.62 4.69
CA VAL A 27 -3.34 5.31 4.33
C VAL A 27 -3.72 3.97 4.96
N ALA A 28 -4.82 3.98 5.71
CA ALA A 28 -5.44 2.78 6.29
C ALA A 28 -6.91 2.67 5.87
N GLY A 29 -7.56 1.59 6.30
CA GLY A 29 -8.92 1.25 5.88
C GLY A 29 -8.95 0.29 4.69
N SER A 30 -10.15 0.11 4.11
CA SER A 30 -10.34 -0.77 2.96
C SER A 30 -9.54 -0.31 1.74
N VAL A 31 -9.40 1.01 1.54
CA VAL A 31 -8.54 1.58 0.49
C VAL A 31 -7.07 1.22 0.70
N GLY A 32 -6.52 1.44 1.90
CA GLY A 32 -5.13 1.10 2.20
C GLY A 32 -4.84 -0.39 2.02
N LYS A 33 -5.76 -1.27 2.45
CA LYS A 33 -5.66 -2.72 2.25
C LYS A 33 -5.71 -3.11 0.78
N ALA A 34 -6.60 -2.50 0.00
CA ALA A 34 -6.70 -2.76 -1.42
C ALA A 34 -5.44 -2.32 -2.19
N LEU A 35 -4.89 -1.14 -1.88
CA LEU A 35 -3.63 -0.66 -2.44
C LEU A 35 -2.46 -1.61 -2.12
N MET A 36 -2.33 -2.02 -0.86
CA MET A 36 -1.33 -3.01 -0.44
C MET A 36 -1.44 -4.29 -1.28
N ASN A 37 -2.66 -4.83 -1.44
CA ASN A 37 -2.88 -6.04 -2.24
C ASN A 37 -2.50 -5.83 -3.72
N VAL A 38 -2.84 -4.68 -4.32
CA VAL A 38 -2.45 -4.36 -5.70
C VAL A 38 -0.92 -4.36 -5.84
N PHE A 39 -0.20 -3.79 -4.87
CA PHE A 39 1.26 -3.70 -4.96
C PHE A 39 1.91 -5.08 -4.81
N PHE A 40 1.41 -5.93 -3.90
CA PHE A 40 1.87 -7.31 -3.78
C PHE A 40 1.56 -8.13 -5.03
N ASN A 41 0.33 -8.07 -5.55
CA ASN A 41 -0.08 -8.84 -6.72
C ASN A 41 0.71 -8.47 -7.98
N ASN A 42 1.15 -7.21 -8.10
CA ASN A 42 2.01 -6.77 -9.20
C ASN A 42 3.51 -6.97 -8.93
N GLN A 43 3.88 -7.50 -7.77
CA GLN A 43 5.26 -7.68 -7.30
C GLN A 43 6.04 -6.36 -7.22
N TRP A 44 5.36 -5.26 -6.90
CA TRP A 44 5.99 -3.96 -6.66
C TRP A 44 6.58 -3.87 -5.26
N ILE A 45 6.01 -4.62 -4.32
CA ILE A 45 6.52 -4.76 -2.96
C ILE A 45 6.63 -6.25 -2.60
N GLU A 46 7.54 -6.56 -1.68
CA GLU A 46 7.76 -7.89 -1.13
C GLU A 46 7.87 -7.84 0.40
N ARG A 47 7.65 -8.97 1.08
CA ARG A 47 7.83 -9.06 2.53
C ARG A 47 9.30 -9.27 2.87
N THR A 48 9.76 -8.63 3.94
CA THR A 48 11.11 -8.84 4.46
C THR A 48 11.09 -9.93 5.54
N GLY A 49 11.37 -11.17 5.14
CA GLY A 49 11.40 -12.34 6.02
C GLY A 49 10.12 -12.50 6.84
N ASN A 50 10.28 -12.80 8.14
CA ASN A 50 9.15 -13.00 9.07
C ASN A 50 8.64 -11.70 9.72
N SER A 51 9.12 -10.53 9.28
CA SER A 51 8.72 -9.24 9.85
C SER A 51 7.46 -8.67 9.17
N ARG A 52 6.90 -7.60 9.75
CA ARG A 52 5.84 -6.81 9.11
C ARG A 52 6.40 -5.79 8.10
N ALA A 53 7.72 -5.67 7.98
CA ALA A 53 8.34 -4.77 7.03
C ALA A 53 8.12 -5.26 5.59
N ILE A 54 8.00 -4.28 4.70
CA ILE A 54 7.90 -4.50 3.26
C ILE A 54 9.06 -3.79 2.57
N LYS A 55 9.50 -4.33 1.46
CA LYS A 55 10.55 -3.76 0.63
C LYS A 55 9.98 -3.43 -0.74
N LEU A 56 10.35 -2.26 -1.25
CA LEU A 56 10.04 -1.87 -2.63
C LEU A 56 10.99 -2.60 -3.59
N THR A 57 10.44 -3.29 -4.58
CA THR A 57 11.20 -4.03 -5.59
C THR A 57 11.72 -3.09 -6.69
N ALA A 58 12.69 -3.55 -7.49
CA ALA A 58 13.16 -2.77 -8.65
C ALA A 58 12.01 -2.49 -9.65
N LYS A 59 11.19 -3.51 -9.93
CA LYS A 59 9.96 -3.38 -10.73
C LYS A 59 9.00 -2.36 -10.11
N GLY A 60 8.85 -2.37 -8.79
CA GLY A 60 8.04 -1.39 -8.08
C GLY A 60 8.53 0.04 -8.30
N LYS A 61 9.83 0.30 -8.10
CA LYS A 61 10.44 1.61 -8.34
C LYS A 61 10.15 2.13 -9.74
N GLU A 62 10.40 1.30 -10.76
CA GLU A 62 10.13 1.65 -12.15
C GLU A 62 8.65 1.99 -12.39
N GLN A 63 7.74 1.12 -11.95
CA GLN A 63 6.31 1.29 -12.21
C GLN A 63 5.72 2.50 -11.47
N LEU A 64 6.19 2.78 -10.26
CA LEU A 64 5.78 3.96 -9.49
C LEU A 64 6.28 5.25 -10.16
N TYR A 65 7.48 5.25 -10.72
CA TYR A 65 7.97 6.37 -11.50
C TYR A 65 7.16 6.56 -12.80
N GLN A 66 6.92 5.47 -13.54
CA GLN A 66 6.20 5.55 -14.82
C GLN A 66 4.74 5.98 -14.67
N LYS A 67 4.05 5.52 -13.63
CA LYS A 67 2.62 5.79 -13.44
C LYS A 67 2.34 7.07 -12.65
N TRP A 68 3.20 7.40 -11.69
CA TRP A 68 2.93 8.46 -10.71
C TRP A 68 4.10 9.43 -10.53
N HIS A 69 5.19 9.28 -11.29
CA HIS A 69 6.38 10.14 -11.23
C HIS A 69 7.00 10.24 -9.82
N ILE A 70 6.80 9.20 -9.00
CA ILE A 70 7.38 9.11 -7.66
C ILE A 70 8.83 8.63 -7.78
N LYS A 71 9.76 9.38 -7.18
CA LYS A 71 11.19 9.05 -7.11
C LYS A 71 11.53 8.46 -5.73
N PHE A 72 12.44 7.48 -5.71
CA PHE A 72 12.88 6.74 -4.51
C PHE A 72 14.39 6.74 -4.39
#